data_AF-A0A7J4QI58-F1
#
_entry.id   AF-A0A7J4QI58-F1
#
_cell.length_a   1.000
_cell.length_b   1.000
_cell.length_c   1.000
_cell.angle_alpha   90.00
_cell.angle_beta   90.00
_cell.angle_gamma   90.00
#
_symmetry.space_group_name_H-M   'P 1'
#
loop_
_entity.id
_entity.type
_entity.pdbx_description
1 polymer ?
#
loop_
_entity_poly.entity_id
_entity_poly.type
_entity_poly.pdbx_seq_one_letter_code
_entity_poly.pdbx_strand_id
1 'polypeptide(L)'
;MTKKSKIKMPEKALASLLVMLVIAQFTIAADGQVLIVSFHYDEAGLSVQEQLIKYGYAPGIREGIFTAELIGADSSVIASIPFDIPLNEFTDIADNATGELSGGIIRHNQTDFALVLPYEHEAKEIAMKGPLGKDILRARINPSKPQPKAGGIIVFAALGFMVGIAAAAMLLRKKKR
;
A
#
# COMPACT_ATOMS: atom_id res chain seq x y z
N MET A 1 -49.43 -28.26 6.21
CA MET A 1 -48.84 -27.92 7.53
C MET A 1 -47.35 -28.24 7.51
N THR A 2 -46.49 -27.27 7.26
CA THR A 2 -45.02 -27.46 7.22
C THR A 2 -44.40 -27.11 8.58
N LYS A 3 -43.86 -28.12 9.27
CA LYS A 3 -43.15 -27.98 10.54
C LYS A 3 -41.90 -27.11 10.31
N LYS A 4 -41.90 -25.88 10.84
CA LYS A 4 -40.69 -25.03 10.89
C LYS A 4 -39.67 -25.68 11.83
N SER A 5 -38.67 -26.34 11.26
CA SER A 5 -37.48 -26.82 11.98
C SER A 5 -36.74 -25.61 12.57
N LYS A 6 -36.65 -25.54 13.90
CA LYS A 6 -35.80 -24.56 14.58
C LYS A 6 -34.36 -25.04 14.50
N ILE A 7 -33.58 -24.47 13.60
CA ILE A 7 -32.13 -24.66 13.57
C ILE A 7 -31.57 -24.04 14.85
N LYS A 8 -31.19 -24.86 15.83
CA LYS A 8 -30.40 -24.43 16.99
C LYS A 8 -28.94 -24.44 16.54
N MET A 9 -28.38 -23.25 16.34
CA MET A 9 -26.95 -23.14 16.13
C MET A 9 -26.26 -23.46 17.46
N PRO A 10 -25.31 -24.42 17.51
CA PRO A 10 -24.68 -24.83 18.75
C PRO A 10 -23.81 -23.68 19.30
N GLU A 11 -23.82 -23.46 20.61
CA GLU A 11 -23.10 -22.36 21.26
C GLU A 11 -21.59 -22.34 20.93
N LYS A 12 -21.01 -23.52 20.67
CA LYS A 12 -19.63 -23.67 20.22
C LYS A 12 -19.36 -23.08 18.84
N ALA A 13 -20.34 -23.10 17.93
CA ALA A 13 -20.21 -22.48 16.60
C ALA A 13 -20.23 -20.96 16.67
N LEU A 14 -21.02 -20.38 17.59
CA LEU A 14 -21.03 -18.94 17.82
C LEU A 14 -19.69 -18.46 18.37
N ALA A 15 -19.14 -19.18 19.36
CA ALA A 15 -17.82 -18.87 19.92
C ALA A 15 -16.70 -18.98 18.87
N SER A 16 -16.73 -20.03 18.04
CA SER A 16 -15.75 -20.21 16.96
C SER A 16 -15.83 -19.12 15.89
N LEU A 17 -17.04 -18.69 15.51
CA LEU A 17 -17.24 -17.57 14.58
C LEU A 17 -16.68 -16.26 15.17
N LEU A 18 -16.89 -16.02 16.46
CA LEU A 18 -16.39 -14.84 17.16
C LEU A 18 -14.87 -14.82 17.21
N VAL A 19 -14.24 -15.97 17.47
CA VAL A 19 -12.77 -16.12 17.46
C VAL A 19 -12.22 -15.90 16.05
N MET A 20 -12.83 -16.47 15.01
CA MET A 20 -12.42 -16.21 13.61
C MET A 20 -12.54 -14.73 13.25
N LEU A 21 -13.62 -14.06 13.67
CA LEU A 21 -13.82 -12.63 13.44
C LEU A 21 -12.74 -11.79 14.14
N VAL A 22 -12.36 -12.15 15.37
CA VAL A 22 -11.28 -11.49 16.11
C VAL A 22 -9.93 -11.71 15.44
N ILE A 23 -9.61 -12.94 15.02
CA ILE A 23 -8.35 -13.27 14.32
C ILE A 23 -8.23 -12.51 12.99
N ALA A 24 -9.33 -12.40 12.22
CA ALA A 24 -9.36 -11.65 10.97
C ALA A 24 -9.08 -10.15 11.15
N GLN A 25 -9.31 -9.58 12.34
CA GLN A 25 -8.93 -8.18 12.63
C GLN A 25 -7.41 -8.03 12.80
N PHE A 26 -6.74 -9.02 13.40
CA PHE A 26 -5.29 -8.97 13.62
C PHE A 26 -4.49 -9.09 12.33
N THR A 27 -5.03 -9.74 11.29
CA THR A 27 -4.36 -9.85 9.99
C THR A 27 -4.33 -8.54 9.19
N ILE A 28 -5.18 -7.56 9.51
CA ILE A 28 -5.25 -6.25 8.82
C ILE A 28 -4.25 -5.24 9.44
N ALA A 29 -3.62 -5.59 10.56
CA ALA A 29 -2.73 -4.69 11.31
C ALA A 29 -1.28 -4.64 10.81
N ALA A 30 -0.89 -5.47 9.83
CA ALA A 30 0.50 -5.57 9.36
C ALA A 30 0.90 -4.52 8.31
N ASP A 31 -0.02 -3.68 7.83
CA ASP A 31 0.27 -2.64 6.84
C ASP A 31 0.77 -1.34 7.51
N GLY A 32 2.03 -1.00 7.24
CA GLY A 32 2.64 0.28 7.59
C GLY A 32 2.21 1.41 6.65
N GLN A 33 2.55 2.66 7.00
CA GLN A 33 2.39 3.80 6.07
C GLN A 33 3.61 3.86 5.15
N VAL A 34 3.37 4.15 3.87
CA VAL A 34 4.39 4.37 2.86
C VAL A 34 4.16 5.72 2.20
N LEU A 35 5.27 6.39 1.89
CA LEU A 35 5.32 7.61 1.09
C LEU A 35 5.55 7.19 -0.36
N ILE A 36 4.61 7.48 -1.24
CA ILE A 36 4.80 7.38 -2.68
C ILE A 36 5.18 8.76 -3.19
N VAL A 37 6.30 8.84 -3.89
CA VAL A 37 6.69 10.05 -4.60
C VAL A 37 6.78 9.73 -6.08
N SER A 38 5.99 10.44 -6.88
CA SER A 38 6.01 10.36 -8.34
C SER A 38 6.98 11.38 -8.91
N PHE A 39 7.79 10.96 -9.86
CA PHE A 39 8.82 11.75 -10.49
C PHE A 39 8.66 11.76 -12.00
N HIS A 40 9.06 12.88 -12.60
CA HIS A 40 9.36 13.00 -14.02
C HIS A 40 10.86 13.10 -14.21
N TYR A 41 11.42 12.30 -15.11
CA TYR A 41 12.80 12.43 -15.55
C TYR A 41 12.86 12.76 -17.03
N ASP A 42 13.65 13.76 -17.39
CA ASP A 42 13.91 14.19 -18.77
C ASP A 42 15.34 14.76 -18.91
N GLU A 43 15.62 15.47 -20.02
CA GLU A 43 16.91 16.11 -20.28
C GLU A 43 17.26 17.24 -19.29
N ALA A 44 16.27 17.87 -18.66
CA ALA A 44 16.46 18.91 -17.66
C ALA A 44 16.76 18.33 -16.26
N GLY A 45 16.49 17.04 -16.06
CA GLY A 45 16.81 16.29 -14.85
C GLY A 45 15.58 15.66 -14.22
N LEU A 46 15.57 15.60 -12.89
CA LEU A 46 14.50 14.96 -12.13
C LEU A 46 13.62 16.01 -11.45
N SER A 47 12.29 15.83 -11.52
CA SER A 47 11.32 16.69 -10.84
C SER A 47 10.26 15.88 -10.11
N VAL A 48 9.70 16.43 -9.02
CA VAL A 48 8.62 15.80 -8.26
C VAL A 48 7.28 16.20 -8.86
N GLN A 49 6.44 15.23 -9.20
CA GLN A 49 5.07 15.45 -9.68
C GLN A 49 4.04 15.37 -8.55
N GLU A 50 4.08 14.29 -7.75
CA GLU A 50 3.06 14.01 -6.73
C GLU A 50 3.67 13.35 -5.51
N GLN A 51 3.06 13.59 -4.34
CA GLN A 51 3.39 12.96 -3.07
C GLN A 51 2.12 12.46 -2.37
N LEU A 52 2.10 11.18 -2.02
CA LEU A 52 0.95 10.51 -1.40
C LEU A 52 1.40 9.65 -0.23
N ILE A 53 0.64 9.70 0.88
CA ILE A 53 0.76 8.70 1.95
C ILE A 53 -0.36 7.68 1.81
N LYS A 54 0.00 6.40 1.70
CA LYS A 54 -0.95 5.29 1.73
C LYS A 54 -0.52 4.21 2.72
N TYR A 55 -1.44 3.32 3.07
CA TYR A 55 -1.09 2.09 3.78
C TYR A 55 -0.65 1.03 2.77
N GLY A 56 0.41 0.31 3.09
CA GLY A 56 0.94 -0.76 2.27
C GLY A 56 2.34 -1.18 2.69
N TYR A 57 3.03 -1.85 1.78
CA TYR A 57 4.38 -2.34 1.99
C TYR A 57 5.38 -1.52 1.20
N ALA A 58 6.45 -1.08 1.88
CA ALA A 58 7.62 -0.59 1.18
C ALA A 58 8.29 -1.79 0.49
N PRO A 59 8.65 -1.68 -0.81
CA PRO A 59 9.38 -2.74 -1.48
C PRO A 59 10.71 -2.99 -0.75
N GLY A 60 11.16 -4.25 -0.75
CA GLY A 60 12.49 -4.59 -0.24
C GLY A 60 13.57 -3.83 -1.01
N ILE A 61 14.75 -3.68 -0.39
CA ILE A 61 15.90 -3.02 -0.98
C ILE A 61 16.23 -3.71 -2.31
N ARG A 62 16.18 -2.95 -3.41
CA ARG A 62 16.64 -3.38 -4.73
C ARG A 62 17.99 -2.76 -5.00
N GLU A 63 18.84 -3.44 -5.76
CA GLU A 63 20.05 -2.79 -6.25
C GLU A 63 19.68 -1.62 -7.17
N GLY A 64 20.51 -0.57 -7.14
CA GLY A 64 20.34 0.61 -7.96
C GLY A 64 21.57 1.50 -7.86
N ILE A 65 21.83 2.27 -8.92
CA ILE A 65 22.99 3.18 -9.00
C ILE A 65 22.69 4.57 -8.44
N PHE A 66 21.42 4.88 -8.18
CA PHE A 66 20.99 6.12 -7.52
C PHE A 66 20.56 5.82 -6.08
N THR A 67 20.53 6.86 -5.26
CA THR A 67 20.12 6.74 -3.85
C THR A 67 19.09 7.81 -3.50
N ALA A 68 17.95 7.41 -2.95
CA ALA A 68 16.96 8.31 -2.36
C ALA A 68 17.12 8.34 -0.84
N GLU A 69 17.33 9.52 -0.27
CA GLU A 69 17.49 9.75 1.17
C GLU A 69 16.29 10.52 1.72
N LEU A 70 15.71 10.00 2.79
CA LEU A 70 14.74 10.72 3.62
C LEU A 70 15.50 11.50 4.70
N ILE A 71 15.32 12.82 4.70
CA ILE A 71 16.05 13.72 5.59
C ILE A 71 15.09 14.29 6.64
N GLY A 72 15.49 14.17 7.91
CA GLY A 72 14.78 14.69 9.07
C GLY A 72 14.91 16.19 9.26
N ALA A 73 14.15 16.73 10.22
CA ALA A 73 14.18 18.17 10.53
C ALA A 73 15.55 18.66 11.05
N ASP A 74 16.33 17.78 11.66
CA ASP A 74 17.69 18.02 12.15
C ASP A 74 18.77 17.78 11.08
N SER A 75 18.37 17.59 9.82
CA SER A 75 19.24 17.20 8.70
C SER A 75 19.86 15.81 8.82
N SER A 76 19.39 14.96 9.74
CA SER A 76 19.80 13.55 9.80
C SER A 76 19.19 12.76 8.63
N VAL A 77 19.91 11.73 8.15
CA VAL A 77 19.39 10.78 7.17
C VAL A 77 18.64 9.69 7.94
N ILE A 78 17.32 9.65 7.77
CA ILE A 78 16.44 8.69 8.44
C ILE A 78 16.44 7.35 7.69
N ALA A 79 16.36 7.42 6.36
CA ALA A 79 16.39 6.25 5.50
C ALA A 79 17.16 6.56 4.21
N SER A 80 17.80 5.53 3.65
CA SER A 80 18.53 5.60 2.40
C SER A 80 18.17 4.37 1.56
N ILE A 81 17.66 4.60 0.36
CA ILE A 81 17.08 3.56 -0.49
C ILE A 81 17.69 3.64 -1.89
N PRO A 82 18.44 2.62 -2.33
CA PRO A 82 18.91 2.54 -3.71
C PRO A 82 17.77 2.36 -4.70
N PHE A 83 17.91 2.97 -5.88
CA PHE A 83 16.95 2.87 -6.97
C PHE A 83 17.63 3.09 -8.34
N ASP A 84 16.89 2.76 -9.40
CA ASP A 84 17.25 3.08 -10.78
C ASP A 84 16.13 3.89 -11.44
N ILE A 85 16.51 4.79 -12.34
CA ILE A 85 15.55 5.46 -13.23
C ILE A 85 15.21 4.48 -14.35
N PRO A 86 13.93 4.11 -14.55
CA PRO A 86 13.51 3.07 -15.47
C PRO A 86 13.50 3.55 -16.93
N LEU A 87 14.68 3.81 -17.49
CA LEU A 87 14.83 4.24 -18.89
C LEU A 87 14.73 3.09 -19.89
N ASN A 88 14.83 1.85 -19.42
CA ASN A 88 14.85 0.68 -20.28
C ASN A 88 13.53 -0.08 -20.14
N GLU A 89 12.84 -0.28 -21.26
CA GLU A 89 11.65 -1.11 -21.38
C GLU A 89 11.98 -2.35 -22.21
N PHE A 90 11.67 -3.53 -21.68
CA PHE A 90 11.82 -4.79 -22.42
C PHE A 90 10.56 -5.04 -23.23
N THR A 91 10.72 -5.24 -24.53
CA THR A 91 9.62 -5.58 -25.44
C THR A 91 9.88 -6.93 -26.07
N ASP A 92 8.85 -7.76 -26.09
CA ASP A 92 8.82 -9.02 -26.84
C ASP A 92 7.94 -8.83 -28.08
N ILE A 93 8.50 -9.14 -29.24
CA ILE A 93 7.84 -9.08 -30.54
C ILE A 93 7.71 -10.50 -31.06
N ALA A 94 6.48 -10.96 -31.21
CA ALA A 94 6.18 -12.23 -31.86
C ALA A 94 6.23 -12.05 -33.37
N ASP A 95 7.06 -12.84 -34.05
CA ASP A 95 7.01 -12.95 -35.51
C ASP A 95 5.79 -13.78 -35.91
N ASN A 96 4.82 -13.14 -36.56
CA ASN A 96 3.57 -13.78 -36.98
C ASN A 96 3.77 -14.88 -38.05
N ALA A 97 4.90 -14.90 -38.76
CA ALA A 97 5.18 -15.88 -39.81
C ALA A 97 5.89 -17.13 -39.27
N THR A 98 6.78 -16.99 -38.30
CA THR A 98 7.58 -18.09 -37.74
C THR A 98 7.08 -18.55 -36.37
N GLY A 99 6.31 -17.72 -35.66
CA GLY A 99 5.90 -17.96 -34.28
C GLY A 99 7.03 -17.78 -33.26
N GLU A 100 8.20 -17.28 -33.68
CA GLU A 100 9.32 -17.03 -32.80
C GLU A 100 9.13 -15.72 -32.00
N LEU A 101 9.46 -15.76 -30.71
CA LEU A 101 9.54 -14.56 -29.88
C LEU A 101 10.95 -13.97 -30.02
N SER A 102 11.03 -12.76 -30.55
CA SER A 102 12.25 -11.96 -30.60
C SER A 102 12.05 -10.69 -29.78
N GLY A 103 13.01 -10.35 -28.92
CA GLY A 103 12.87 -9.22 -27.99
C GLY A 103 14.01 -8.21 -28.10
N GLY A 104 13.80 -7.04 -27.52
CA GLY A 104 14.80 -5.97 -27.48
C GLY A 104 14.60 -5.03 -26.29
N ILE A 105 15.58 -4.15 -26.09
CA ILE A 105 15.51 -3.08 -25.08
C ILE A 105 15.19 -1.78 -25.80
N ILE A 106 14.05 -1.19 -25.49
CA ILE A 106 13.72 0.19 -25.86
C ILE A 106 14.31 1.09 -24.78
N ARG A 107 15.17 2.02 -25.19
CA ARG A 107 15.74 3.03 -24.29
C ARG A 107 15.01 4.36 -24.47
N HIS A 108 14.41 4.84 -23.39
CA HIS A 108 13.70 6.10 -23.32
C HIS A 108 14.63 7.23 -22.89
N ASN A 109 14.38 8.44 -23.41
CA ASN A 109 15.09 9.66 -22.97
C ASN A 109 14.37 10.36 -21.81
N GLN A 110 13.09 10.03 -21.60
CA GLN A 110 12.25 10.57 -20.54
C GLN A 110 11.37 9.46 -19.96
N THR A 111 11.03 9.53 -18.67
CA THR A 111 10.12 8.57 -18.04
C THR A 111 9.44 9.18 -16.83
N ASP A 112 8.20 8.76 -16.60
CA ASP A 112 7.52 8.94 -15.32
C ASP A 112 7.70 7.66 -14.49
N PHE A 113 7.99 7.81 -13.20
CA PHE A 113 8.10 6.67 -12.30
C PHE A 113 7.76 7.09 -10.87
N ALA A 114 7.50 6.11 -10.00
CA ALA A 114 7.23 6.37 -8.60
C ALA A 114 8.13 5.54 -7.69
N LEU A 115 8.64 6.17 -6.64
CA LEU A 115 9.32 5.47 -5.55
C LEU A 115 8.37 5.30 -4.38
N VAL A 116 8.39 4.11 -3.79
CA VAL A 116 7.64 3.79 -2.58
C VAL A 116 8.65 3.69 -1.44
N LEU A 117 8.57 4.62 -0.48
CA LEU A 117 9.49 4.79 0.62
C LEU A 117 8.75 4.53 1.94
N PRO A 118 9.43 4.07 3.00
CA PRO A 118 8.84 4.02 4.34
C PRO A 118 8.44 5.43 4.74
N TYR A 119 7.23 5.60 5.29
CA TYR A 119 6.79 6.90 5.76
C TYR A 119 7.27 7.14 7.19
N GLU A 120 8.13 8.13 7.36
CA GLU A 120 8.63 8.56 8.65
C GLU A 120 8.12 9.96 8.96
N HIS A 121 7.38 10.12 10.05
CA HIS A 121 6.72 11.38 10.42
C HIS A 121 7.69 12.55 10.65
N GLU A 122 8.96 12.23 10.95
CA GLU A 122 10.04 13.19 11.17
C GLU A 122 10.69 13.67 9.86
N ALA A 123 10.46 12.96 8.74
CA ALA A 123 11.02 13.30 7.44
C ALA A 123 10.44 14.62 6.91
N LYS A 124 11.32 15.54 6.50
CA LYS A 124 10.98 16.87 5.97
C LYS A 124 11.38 17.03 4.52
N GLU A 125 12.41 16.33 4.08
CA GLU A 125 12.93 16.43 2.72
C GLU A 125 13.23 15.05 2.16
N ILE A 126 13.15 14.95 0.84
CA ILE A 126 13.74 13.87 0.07
C ILE A 126 14.90 14.44 -0.74
N ALA A 127 16.07 13.85 -0.60
CA ALA A 127 17.22 14.12 -1.46
C ALA A 127 17.50 12.90 -2.33
N MET A 128 17.81 13.12 -3.60
CA MET A 128 18.26 12.07 -4.49
C MET A 128 19.69 12.32 -4.89
N LYS A 129 20.49 11.27 -4.82
CA LYS A 129 21.90 11.28 -5.17
C LYS A 129 22.14 10.43 -6.40
N GLY A 130 22.93 10.98 -7.32
CA GLY A 130 23.44 10.25 -8.47
C GLY A 130 24.50 9.21 -8.08
N PRO A 131 25.02 8.45 -9.06
CA PRO A 131 26.03 7.41 -8.83
C PRO A 131 27.34 7.90 -8.20
N LEU A 132 27.63 9.20 -8.35
CA LEU A 132 28.80 9.85 -7.77
C LEU A 132 28.53 10.47 -6.39
N GLY A 133 27.36 10.20 -5.80
CA GLY A 133 26.93 10.76 -4.50
C GLY A 133 26.53 12.23 -4.53
N LYS A 134 26.48 12.87 -5.70
CA LYS A 134 26.03 14.27 -5.85
C LYS A 134 24.51 14.36 -5.83
N ASP A 135 23.98 15.36 -5.12
CA ASP A 135 22.54 15.66 -5.12
C ASP A 135 22.08 16.02 -6.55
N ILE A 136 21.11 15.27 -7.07
CA ILE A 136 20.44 15.49 -8.35
C ILE A 136 19.03 16.08 -8.17
N LEU A 137 18.45 15.93 -6.99
CA LEU A 137 17.17 16.50 -6.61
C LEU A 137 17.14 16.67 -5.09
N ARG A 138 16.54 17.77 -4.63
CA ARG A 138 16.16 17.96 -3.24
C ARG A 138 14.80 18.62 -3.19
N ALA A 139 13.84 17.99 -2.51
CA ALA A 139 12.46 18.46 -2.45
C ALA A 139 11.89 18.32 -1.04
N ARG A 140 11.03 19.26 -0.64
CA ARG A 140 10.30 19.15 0.62
C ARG A 140 9.21 18.09 0.51
N ILE A 141 9.04 17.34 1.61
CA ILE A 141 7.98 16.38 1.77
C ILE A 141 6.71 17.14 2.17
N ASN A 142 5.74 17.20 1.27
CA ASN A 142 4.44 17.81 1.49
C ASN A 142 3.33 16.94 0.88
N PRO A 143 3.08 15.75 1.46
CA PRO A 143 2.15 14.79 0.91
C PRO A 143 0.72 15.25 1.02
N SER A 144 -0.11 14.79 0.09
CA SER A 144 -1.56 14.84 0.22
C SER A 144 -2.02 14.15 1.52
N LYS A 145 -3.18 14.56 2.05
CA LYS A 145 -3.71 14.03 3.33
C LYS A 145 -3.72 12.49 3.29
N PRO A 146 -3.32 11.81 4.38
CA PRO A 146 -3.28 10.35 4.40
C PRO A 146 -4.64 9.76 4.00
N GLN A 147 -4.64 8.79 3.09
CA GLN A 147 -5.88 8.09 2.78
C GLN A 147 -6.35 7.33 4.03
N PRO A 148 -7.63 7.48 4.44
CA PRO A 148 -8.15 6.77 5.61
C PRO A 148 -8.06 5.27 5.39
N LYS A 149 -7.67 4.50 6.43
CA LYS A 149 -7.76 3.03 6.39
C LYS A 149 -9.22 2.65 6.13
N ALA A 150 -9.54 2.15 4.93
CA ALA A 150 -10.86 1.62 4.62
C ALA A 150 -11.31 0.54 5.62
N GLY A 151 -10.34 -0.19 6.18
CA GLY A 151 -10.58 -1.21 7.21
C GLY A 151 -11.35 -0.68 8.43
N GLY A 152 -11.09 0.54 8.91
CA GLY A 152 -11.74 1.05 10.13
C GLY A 152 -13.27 1.14 10.01
N ILE A 153 -13.75 1.64 8.87
CA ILE A 153 -15.19 1.81 8.61
C ILE A 153 -15.89 0.44 8.49
N ILE A 154 -15.25 -0.51 7.80
CA ILE A 154 -15.77 -1.87 7.64
C ILE A 154 -15.89 -2.57 9.01
N VAL A 155 -14.93 -2.34 9.91
CA VAL A 155 -14.93 -2.92 11.26
C VAL A 155 -16.06 -2.37 12.12
N PHE A 156 -16.26 -1.05 12.13
CA PHE A 156 -17.38 -0.45 12.86
C PHE A 156 -18.73 -0.90 12.31
N ALA A 157 -18.87 -1.02 10.99
CA ALA A 157 -20.09 -1.54 10.37
C ALA A 157 -20.37 -3.01 10.76
N ALA A 158 -19.34 -3.86 10.76
CA ALA A 158 -19.45 -5.26 11.15
C ALA A 158 -19.82 -5.42 12.64
N LEU A 159 -19.21 -4.63 13.53
CA LEU A 159 -19.55 -4.58 14.96
C LEU A 159 -21.00 -4.13 15.18
N GLY A 160 -21.42 -3.06 14.52
CA GLY A 160 -22.81 -2.57 14.58
C GLY A 160 -23.81 -3.63 14.12
N PHE A 161 -23.50 -4.34 13.04
CA PHE A 161 -24.34 -5.44 12.52
C PHE A 161 -24.44 -6.60 13.51
N MET A 162 -23.33 -7.01 14.13
CA MET A 162 -23.29 -8.08 15.15
C MET A 162 -24.12 -7.70 16.39
N VAL A 163 -23.98 -6.47 16.88
CA VAL A 163 -24.79 -5.96 18.01
C VAL A 163 -26.27 -5.92 17.64
N GLY A 164 -26.60 -5.51 16.42
CA GLY A 164 -27.96 -5.51 15.89
C GLY A 164 -28.58 -6.91 15.87
N ILE A 165 -27.84 -7.92 15.40
CA ILE A 165 -28.28 -9.32 15.40
C ILE A 165 -28.49 -9.82 16.84
N ALA A 166 -27.57 -9.53 17.76
CA ALA A 166 -27.68 -9.96 19.15
C ALA A 166 -28.90 -9.35 19.85
N ALA A 167 -29.14 -8.04 19.64
CA ALA A 167 -30.31 -7.33 20.17
C ALA A 167 -31.61 -7.91 19.59
N ALA A 168 -31.67 -8.14 18.27
CA ALA A 168 -32.84 -8.74 17.62
C ALA A 168 -33.13 -10.16 18.16
N ALA A 169 -32.08 -10.98 18.36
CA ALA A 169 -32.21 -12.31 18.93
C ALA A 169 -32.74 -12.28 20.39
N MET A 170 -32.27 -11.32 21.20
CA MET A 170 -32.78 -11.11 22.56
C MET A 170 -34.26 -10.68 22.57
N LEU A 171 -34.66 -9.75 21.71
CA LEU A 171 -36.05 -9.30 21.60
C LEU A 171 -36.97 -10.45 21.17
N LEU A 172 -36.54 -11.25 20.18
CA LEU A 172 -37.29 -12.44 19.73
C LEU A 172 -37.39 -13.54 20.80
N ARG A 173 -36.41 -13.64 21.71
CA ARG A 173 -36.47 -14.53 22.88
C ARG A 173 -37.48 -14.04 23.91
N LYS A 174 -37.50 -12.74 24.22
CA LYS A 174 -38.46 -12.14 25.17
C LYS A 174 -39.90 -12.34 24.72
N LYS A 175 -40.21 -12.19 23.42
CA LYS A 175 -41.58 -12.32 22.89
C LYS A 175 -42.15 -13.76 22.91
N LYS A 176 -41.31 -14.77 23.18
CA LYS A 176 -41.69 -16.19 23.23
C LYS A 176 -41.88 -16.72 24.65
N ARG A 177 -41.53 -15.94 25.67
CA ARG A 177 -41.94 -16.16 27.06
C ARG A 177 -43.18 -15.34 27.31
#